data_AF-A0A7N0TJW6-F1
#
_entry.id   AF-A0A7N0TJW6-F1
#
_cell.length_a   1.000
_cell.length_b   1.000
_cell.length_c   1.000
_cell.angle_alpha   90.00
_cell.angle_beta   90.00
_cell.angle_gamma   90.00
#
_symmetry.space_group_name_H-M   'P 1'
#
loop_
_entity.id
_entity.type
_entity.pdbx_description
1 polymer ?
#
loop_
_entity_poly.entity_id
_entity_poly.type
_entity_poly.pdbx_seq_one_letter_code
_entity_poly.pdbx_strand_id
1 'polypeptide(L)'
;MICMSYKKLPHDVKPGSVILCADGTITFTVLECDQEKGLVRCRCENSAMLGERKNVNLPGVIVDLPTLTEKDKEDILNWGVPNKIDMIALSFVRKGSDLVEVRKLLGKHAKNILLMSKVENQEGVANFDDILANSDAFMVARGDLGMEIPIEKIFLAQKVMIYKCNIQGKPVVTATQMLESMIKSPRPTRAEATDVANAVLDGTDCVMLSGETAAGAYPELAVRTMAKICLEAESTLDYGIVFKKIMETAPVPMSPLESLASSAVRTANSARAALILVLTRGGSTAKLVAKYRPGTPILSVVVPEIKTDSFDWSCSDESPARHSLIFRGLIPVLSAGSAKASHEESTEEAVEFALQHAKARGLCKAGDAVVALHRVGTASIIKIITVK
;
A
#
# COMPACT_ATOMS: atom_id res chain seq x y z
N MET A 1 -15.51 -36.15 13.58
CA MET A 1 -14.53 -35.85 12.52
C MET A 1 -14.82 -34.46 11.99
N ILE A 2 -13.79 -33.67 11.68
CA ILE A 2 -13.92 -32.33 11.07
C ILE A 2 -13.44 -32.47 9.63
N CYS A 3 -14.23 -32.00 8.66
CA CYS A 3 -13.88 -32.05 7.24
C CYS A 3 -13.07 -30.81 6.84
N MET A 4 -12.00 -31.00 6.09
CA MET A 4 -11.12 -29.93 5.59
C MET A 4 -11.16 -29.89 4.06
N SER A 5 -11.15 -28.69 3.49
CA SER A 5 -11.11 -28.50 2.03
C SER A 5 -9.73 -28.78 1.42
N TYR A 6 -8.66 -28.70 2.23
CA TYR A 6 -7.29 -28.93 1.79
C TYR A 6 -6.94 -30.42 1.75
N LYS A 7 -7.09 -31.04 0.57
CA LYS A 7 -6.89 -32.49 0.38
C LYS A 7 -5.49 -33.00 0.70
N LYS A 8 -4.46 -32.13 0.58
CA LYS A 8 -3.06 -32.50 0.85
C LYS A 8 -2.67 -32.41 2.31
N LEU A 9 -3.58 -32.01 3.20
CA LEU A 9 -3.32 -31.86 4.64
C LEU A 9 -2.54 -33.04 5.26
N PRO A 10 -2.90 -34.32 5.03
CA PRO A 10 -2.20 -35.46 5.64
C PRO A 10 -0.78 -35.70 5.11
N HIS A 11 -0.44 -35.14 3.95
CA HIS A 11 0.90 -35.21 3.37
C HIS A 11 1.80 -34.08 3.86
N ASP A 12 1.24 -32.90 4.10
CA ASP A 12 2.04 -31.69 4.38
C ASP A 12 2.25 -31.44 5.88
N VAL A 13 1.37 -31.98 6.73
CA VAL A 13 1.56 -31.96 8.20
C VAL A 13 2.23 -33.24 8.69
N LYS A 14 2.94 -33.14 9.82
CA LYS A 14 3.61 -34.27 10.47
C LYS A 14 3.25 -34.34 11.95
N PRO A 15 3.46 -35.47 12.65
CA PRO A 15 3.35 -35.51 14.10
C PRO A 15 4.12 -34.36 14.77
N GLY A 16 3.46 -33.64 15.67
CA GLY A 16 3.97 -32.42 16.30
C GLY A 16 3.67 -31.12 15.56
N SER A 17 3.19 -31.16 14.31
CA SER A 17 2.68 -29.97 13.62
C SER A 17 1.50 -29.36 14.39
N VAL A 18 1.39 -28.03 14.30
CA VAL A 18 0.27 -27.27 14.87
C VAL A 18 -0.71 -26.96 13.74
N ILE A 19 -2.00 -27.13 14.01
CA ILE A 19 -3.09 -26.70 13.14
C ILE A 19 -3.93 -25.70 13.94
N LEU A 20 -4.07 -24.49 13.42
CA LEU A 20 -4.87 -23.44 14.02
C LEU A 20 -6.18 -23.32 13.26
N CYS A 21 -7.30 -23.29 13.97
CA CYS A 21 -8.64 -23.24 13.37
C CYS A 21 -9.45 -22.09 13.97
N ALA A 22 -10.32 -21.48 13.14
CA ALA A 22 -11.18 -20.36 13.51
C ALA A 22 -10.36 -19.19 14.08
N ASP A 23 -9.49 -18.62 13.25
CA ASP A 23 -8.61 -17.50 13.61
C ASP A 23 -7.75 -17.79 14.85
N GLY A 24 -7.34 -19.05 15.03
CA GLY A 24 -6.51 -19.48 16.16
C GLY A 24 -7.23 -19.74 17.46
N THR A 25 -8.55 -19.54 17.50
CA THR A 25 -9.32 -19.81 18.71
C THR A 25 -9.30 -21.29 19.10
N ILE A 26 -9.01 -22.20 18.16
CA ILE A 26 -8.79 -23.62 18.43
C ILE A 26 -7.42 -24.04 17.92
N THR A 27 -6.63 -24.63 18.81
CA THR A 27 -5.30 -25.17 18.52
C THR A 27 -5.35 -26.69 18.56
N PHE A 28 -4.85 -27.31 17.50
CA PHE A 28 -4.66 -28.75 17.42
C PHE A 28 -3.18 -29.09 17.29
N THR A 29 -2.75 -30.12 18.01
CA THR A 29 -1.44 -30.76 17.78
C THR A 29 -1.65 -32.07 17.04
N VAL A 30 -0.99 -32.22 15.89
CA VAL A 30 -1.03 -33.44 15.08
C VAL A 30 -0.34 -34.57 15.83
N LEU A 31 -1.04 -35.68 16.00
CA LEU A 31 -0.51 -36.91 16.62
C LEU A 31 -0.05 -37.91 15.57
N GLU A 32 -0.82 -38.05 14.48
CA GLU A 32 -0.63 -39.07 13.47
C GLU A 32 -1.29 -38.66 12.14
N CYS A 33 -0.69 -39.04 11.02
CA CYS A 33 -1.20 -38.79 9.67
C CYS A 33 -1.40 -40.13 8.95
N ASP A 34 -2.64 -40.41 8.52
CA ASP A 34 -2.98 -41.54 7.66
C ASP A 34 -3.21 -41.02 6.24
N GLN A 35 -2.17 -41.11 5.41
CA GLN A 35 -2.18 -40.59 4.04
C GLN A 35 -3.11 -41.37 3.11
N GLU A 36 -3.25 -42.69 3.32
CA GLU A 36 -4.10 -43.54 2.49
C GLU A 36 -5.59 -43.22 2.70
N LYS A 37 -6.00 -42.99 3.94
CA LYS A 37 -7.39 -42.62 4.27
C LYS A 37 -7.66 -41.11 4.18
N GLY A 38 -6.61 -40.31 3.98
CA GLY A 38 -6.72 -38.86 3.97
C GLY A 38 -7.07 -38.26 5.34
N LEU A 39 -6.66 -38.91 6.45
CA LEU A 39 -7.04 -38.52 7.81
C LEU A 39 -5.84 -38.01 8.61
N VAL A 40 -6.08 -37.01 9.45
CA VAL A 40 -5.11 -36.52 10.44
C VAL A 40 -5.73 -36.62 11.81
N ARG A 41 -5.07 -37.35 12.71
CA ARG A 41 -5.49 -37.48 14.10
C ARG A 41 -4.78 -36.41 14.92
N CYS A 42 -5.57 -35.57 15.58
CA CYS A 42 -5.06 -34.47 16.39
C CYS A 42 -5.54 -34.54 17.84
N ARG A 43 -4.76 -33.95 18.74
CA ARG A 43 -5.21 -33.55 20.08
C ARG A 43 -5.65 -32.10 20.03
N CYS A 44 -6.83 -31.80 20.57
CA CYS A 44 -7.29 -30.44 20.77
C CYS A 44 -6.64 -29.90 22.04
N GLU A 45 -5.90 -28.80 21.95
CA GLU A 45 -5.13 -28.24 23.07
C GLU A 45 -5.98 -27.31 23.95
N ASN A 46 -7.13 -26.86 23.46
CA ASN A 46 -8.03 -25.98 24.20
C ASN A 46 -9.51 -26.21 23.83
N SER A 47 -10.42 -25.65 24.63
CA SER A 47 -11.87 -25.70 24.37
C SER A 47 -12.34 -24.39 23.75
N ALA A 48 -13.01 -24.46 22.60
CA ALA A 48 -13.74 -23.33 22.02
C ALA A 48 -14.89 -23.83 21.12
N MET A 49 -15.79 -22.92 20.75
CA MET A 49 -16.89 -23.21 19.83
C MET A 49 -16.40 -23.19 18.38
N LEU A 50 -16.52 -24.32 17.67
CA LEU A 50 -16.24 -24.40 16.24
C LEU A 50 -17.54 -24.13 15.45
N GLY A 51 -17.56 -23.02 14.71
CA GLY A 51 -18.63 -22.71 13.77
C GLY A 51 -18.44 -23.39 12.41
N GLU A 52 -19.36 -23.12 11.48
CA GLU A 52 -19.27 -23.64 10.12
C GLU A 52 -18.20 -22.92 9.28
N ARG A 53 -17.56 -23.66 8.35
CA ARG A 53 -16.63 -23.15 7.33
C ARG A 53 -15.56 -22.20 7.87
N LYS A 54 -15.02 -22.51 9.04
CA LYS A 54 -13.93 -21.75 9.66
C LYS A 54 -12.62 -21.96 8.93
N ASN A 55 -11.81 -20.91 8.88
CA ASN A 55 -10.45 -20.94 8.34
C ASN A 55 -9.54 -21.86 9.15
N VAL A 56 -8.47 -22.30 8.48
CA VAL A 56 -7.44 -23.15 9.04
C VAL A 56 -6.09 -22.65 8.57
N ASN A 57 -5.17 -22.49 9.51
CA ASN A 57 -3.80 -22.06 9.30
C ASN A 57 -2.85 -23.20 9.69
N LEU A 58 -1.75 -23.34 8.95
CA LEU A 58 -0.79 -24.45 9.09
C LEU A 58 0.63 -23.89 9.30
N PRO A 59 0.93 -23.33 10.48
CA PRO A 59 2.21 -22.66 10.72
C PRO A 59 3.40 -23.57 10.45
N GLY A 60 4.36 -23.07 9.68
CA GLY A 60 5.57 -23.81 9.30
C GLY A 60 5.37 -24.87 8.21
N VAL A 61 4.19 -24.94 7.60
CA VAL A 61 3.89 -25.83 6.47
C VAL A 61 3.78 -25.00 5.18
N ILE A 62 4.44 -25.47 4.12
CA ILE A 62 4.29 -24.89 2.78
C ILE A 62 3.00 -25.43 2.20
N VAL A 63 1.96 -24.60 2.17
CA VAL A 63 0.66 -24.98 1.63
C VAL A 63 0.66 -24.87 0.11
N ASP A 64 0.49 -26.01 -0.58
CA ASP A 64 0.47 -26.09 -2.04
C ASP A 64 -0.94 -25.87 -2.59
N LEU A 65 -1.41 -24.64 -2.46
CA LEU A 65 -2.58 -24.12 -3.15
C LEU A 65 -2.16 -23.26 -4.36
N PRO A 66 -2.96 -23.22 -5.44
CA PRO A 66 -2.69 -22.31 -6.55
C PRO A 66 -2.77 -20.86 -6.07
N THR A 67 -2.02 -19.97 -6.73
CA THR A 67 -2.06 -18.52 -6.45
C THR A 67 -3.47 -17.96 -6.58
N LEU A 68 -4.18 -18.39 -7.63
CA LEU A 68 -5.54 -17.96 -7.92
C LEU A 68 -6.43 -19.19 -8.07
N THR A 69 -7.53 -19.19 -7.34
CA THR A 69 -8.64 -20.12 -7.58
C THR A 69 -9.40 -19.72 -8.85
N GLU A 70 -10.25 -20.62 -9.38
CA GLU A 70 -11.12 -20.27 -10.50
C GLU A 70 -12.09 -19.13 -10.15
N LYS A 71 -12.53 -19.06 -8.89
CA LYS A 71 -13.33 -17.96 -8.38
C LYS A 71 -12.55 -16.64 -8.40
N ASP A 72 -11.29 -16.64 -7.99
CA ASP A 72 -10.48 -15.41 -8.02
C ASP A 72 -10.30 -14.90 -9.46
N LYS A 73 -10.10 -15.81 -10.42
CA LYS A 73 -10.02 -15.45 -11.85
C LYS A 73 -11.34 -14.86 -12.35
N GLU A 74 -12.48 -15.44 -11.97
CA GLU A 74 -13.81 -14.92 -12.28
C GLU A 74 -14.01 -13.52 -11.68
N ASP A 75 -13.74 -13.35 -10.39
CA ASP A 75 -13.90 -12.08 -9.67
C ASP A 75 -13.02 -10.99 -10.30
N ILE A 76 -11.79 -11.32 -10.71
CA ILE A 76 -10.88 -10.37 -11.38
C ILE A 76 -11.37 -10.02 -12.79
N LEU A 77 -11.64 -11.02 -13.63
CA LEU A 77 -11.89 -10.80 -15.07
C LEU A 77 -13.32 -10.37 -15.37
N ASN A 78 -14.31 -10.92 -14.67
CA ASN A 78 -15.72 -10.70 -14.95
C ASN A 78 -16.33 -9.59 -14.10
N TRP A 79 -15.72 -9.25 -12.96
CA TRP A 79 -16.20 -8.17 -12.09
C TRP A 79 -15.18 -7.02 -11.97
N GLY A 80 -13.94 -7.29 -11.58
CA GLY A 80 -12.93 -6.25 -11.30
C GLY A 80 -12.57 -5.41 -12.53
N VAL A 81 -12.17 -6.08 -13.62
CA VAL A 81 -11.77 -5.41 -14.87
C VAL A 81 -12.91 -4.57 -15.48
N PRO A 82 -14.15 -5.07 -15.62
CA PRO A 82 -15.27 -4.26 -16.11
C PRO A 82 -15.60 -3.04 -15.24
N ASN A 83 -15.42 -3.16 -13.92
CA ASN A 83 -15.64 -2.06 -12.97
C ASN A 83 -14.45 -1.10 -12.85
N LYS A 84 -13.38 -1.29 -13.64
CA LYS A 84 -12.19 -0.43 -13.67
C LYS A 84 -11.60 -0.20 -12.27
N ILE A 85 -11.49 -1.26 -11.47
CA ILE A 85 -10.82 -1.18 -10.16
C ILE A 85 -9.39 -0.66 -10.34
N ASP A 86 -8.91 0.12 -9.37
CA ASP A 86 -7.56 0.69 -9.42
C ASP A 86 -6.49 -0.27 -8.89
N MET A 87 -6.89 -1.26 -8.08
CA MET A 87 -5.94 -2.10 -7.35
C MET A 87 -6.55 -3.43 -6.92
N ILE A 88 -5.71 -4.46 -6.87
CA ILE A 88 -6.02 -5.77 -6.29
C ILE A 88 -5.09 -5.99 -5.09
N ALA A 89 -5.68 -6.18 -3.91
CA ALA A 89 -4.96 -6.67 -2.74
C ALA A 89 -4.92 -8.21 -2.79
N LEU A 90 -3.84 -8.75 -3.33
CA LEU A 90 -3.67 -10.18 -3.57
C LEU A 90 -3.32 -10.88 -2.25
N SER A 91 -4.14 -11.84 -1.85
CA SER A 91 -3.99 -12.59 -0.58
C SER A 91 -2.97 -13.71 -0.70
N PHE A 92 -2.35 -14.07 0.41
CA PHE A 92 -1.43 -15.20 0.56
C PHE A 92 -0.31 -15.25 -0.49
N VAL A 93 0.27 -14.09 -0.80
CA VAL A 93 1.39 -14.02 -1.75
C VAL A 93 2.64 -14.63 -1.12
N ARG A 94 3.21 -15.63 -1.81
CA ARG A 94 4.33 -16.43 -1.30
C ARG A 94 5.64 -16.14 -2.03
N LYS A 95 5.57 -15.72 -3.29
CA LYS A 95 6.73 -15.54 -4.17
C LYS A 95 6.43 -14.56 -5.30
N GLY A 96 7.47 -14.01 -5.92
CA GLY A 96 7.34 -13.06 -7.03
C GLY A 96 6.60 -13.62 -8.24
N SER A 97 6.74 -14.93 -8.50
CA SER A 97 6.03 -15.60 -9.60
C SER A 97 4.50 -15.60 -9.47
N ASP A 98 3.97 -15.50 -8.25
CA ASP A 98 2.53 -15.34 -8.00
C ASP A 98 2.01 -14.05 -8.67
N LEU A 99 2.78 -12.95 -8.56
CA LEU A 99 2.44 -11.67 -9.19
C LEU A 99 2.56 -11.72 -10.71
N VAL A 100 3.56 -12.45 -11.22
CA VAL A 100 3.73 -12.65 -12.67
C VAL A 100 2.51 -13.38 -13.24
N GLU A 101 1.99 -14.38 -12.53
CA GLU A 101 0.77 -15.10 -12.90
C GLU A 101 -0.44 -14.15 -12.96
N VAL A 102 -0.65 -13.31 -11.94
CA VAL A 102 -1.77 -12.35 -11.91
C VAL A 102 -1.62 -11.29 -13.01
N ARG A 103 -0.42 -10.77 -13.27
CA ARG A 103 -0.19 -9.84 -14.39
C ARG A 103 -0.47 -10.49 -15.74
N LYS A 104 -0.12 -11.76 -15.91
CA LYS A 104 -0.44 -12.52 -17.14
C LYS A 104 -1.95 -12.68 -17.32
N LEU A 105 -2.68 -12.97 -16.24
CA LEU A 105 -4.15 -13.05 -16.26
C LEU A 105 -4.78 -11.71 -16.67
N LEU A 106 -4.30 -10.60 -16.10
CA LEU A 106 -4.79 -9.26 -16.39
C LEU A 106 -4.45 -8.79 -17.82
N GLY A 107 -3.39 -9.32 -18.43
CA GLY A 107 -2.97 -8.99 -19.79
C GLY A 107 -2.80 -7.47 -20.00
N LYS A 108 -3.55 -6.90 -20.96
CA LYS A 108 -3.49 -5.45 -21.25
C LYS A 108 -3.97 -4.57 -20.09
N HIS A 109 -4.79 -5.11 -19.18
CA HIS A 109 -5.34 -4.38 -18.05
C HIS A 109 -4.32 -4.19 -16.91
N ALA A 110 -3.24 -4.99 -16.90
CA ALA A 110 -2.19 -4.93 -15.87
C ALA A 110 -1.45 -3.58 -15.78
N LYS A 111 -1.60 -2.71 -16.80
CA LYS A 111 -1.02 -1.36 -16.80
C LYS A 111 -1.77 -0.37 -15.90
N ASN A 112 -3.05 -0.63 -15.65
CA ASN A 112 -3.94 0.31 -14.97
C ASN A 112 -4.40 -0.21 -13.59
N ILE A 113 -4.09 -1.45 -13.24
CA ILE A 113 -4.48 -2.07 -11.97
C ILE A 113 -3.22 -2.38 -11.19
N LEU A 114 -3.06 -1.74 -10.03
CA LEU A 114 -1.93 -2.00 -9.13
C LEU A 114 -2.09 -3.34 -8.43
N LEU A 115 -1.00 -4.09 -8.29
CA LEU A 115 -0.96 -5.29 -7.46
C LEU A 115 -0.35 -4.98 -6.09
N MET A 116 -1.19 -5.05 -5.06
CA MET A 116 -0.79 -4.95 -3.66
C MET A 116 -0.63 -6.35 -3.08
N SER A 117 0.59 -6.75 -2.74
CA SER A 117 0.84 -8.06 -2.14
C SER A 117 0.53 -8.05 -0.66
N LYS A 118 -0.34 -8.95 -0.21
CA LYS A 118 -0.58 -9.23 1.20
C LYS A 118 0.35 -10.37 1.62
N VAL A 119 1.30 -10.06 2.49
CA VAL A 119 2.23 -11.04 3.06
C VAL A 119 1.61 -11.56 4.36
N GLU A 120 1.15 -12.81 4.29
CA GLU A 120 0.24 -13.39 5.30
C GLU A 120 0.79 -14.68 5.91
N ASN A 121 1.93 -15.20 5.43
CA ASN A 121 2.51 -16.43 5.93
C ASN A 121 4.04 -16.38 6.02
N GLN A 122 4.63 -17.42 6.61
CA GLN A 122 6.07 -17.51 6.82
C GLN A 122 6.86 -17.53 5.51
N GLU A 123 6.35 -18.20 4.47
CA GLU A 123 7.00 -18.26 3.15
C GLU A 123 7.07 -16.88 2.51
N GLY A 124 5.98 -16.10 2.55
CA GLY A 124 5.95 -14.74 2.03
C GLY A 124 6.91 -13.81 2.76
N VAL A 125 7.08 -13.96 4.07
CA VAL A 125 8.10 -13.21 4.84
C VAL A 125 9.52 -13.61 4.40
N ALA A 126 9.77 -14.91 4.19
CA ALA A 126 11.09 -15.39 3.75
C ALA A 126 11.45 -14.93 2.32
N ASN A 127 10.46 -14.87 1.42
CA ASN A 127 10.61 -14.46 0.02
C ASN A 127 10.32 -12.97 -0.21
N PHE A 128 10.29 -12.16 0.85
CA PHE A 128 9.78 -10.80 0.78
C PHE A 128 10.47 -9.95 -0.29
N ASP A 129 11.78 -10.09 -0.50
CA ASP A 129 12.51 -9.30 -1.49
C ASP A 129 12.09 -9.61 -2.94
N ASP A 130 11.80 -10.87 -3.24
CA ASP A 130 11.29 -11.30 -4.55
C ASP A 130 9.85 -10.81 -4.79
N ILE A 131 9.00 -10.90 -3.76
CA ILE A 131 7.66 -10.33 -3.80
C ILE A 131 7.74 -8.81 -3.99
N LEU A 132 8.62 -8.14 -3.23
CA LEU A 132 8.90 -6.71 -3.30
C LEU A 132 9.29 -6.26 -4.69
N ALA A 133 10.15 -7.00 -5.38
CA ALA A 133 10.52 -6.68 -6.76
C ALA A 133 9.33 -6.67 -7.72
N ASN A 134 8.37 -7.60 -7.55
CA ASN A 134 7.29 -7.86 -8.51
C ASN A 134 5.96 -7.14 -8.23
N SER A 135 5.79 -6.57 -7.03
CA SER A 135 4.53 -5.92 -6.61
C SER A 135 4.55 -4.41 -6.85
N ASP A 136 3.38 -3.79 -6.99
CA ASP A 136 3.24 -2.33 -7.09
C ASP A 136 3.09 -1.68 -5.71
N ALA A 137 2.53 -2.41 -4.75
CA ALA A 137 2.29 -1.98 -3.37
C ALA A 137 2.36 -3.19 -2.42
N PHE A 138 2.41 -2.91 -1.12
CA PHE A 138 2.48 -3.92 -0.06
C PHE A 138 1.44 -3.71 1.02
N MET A 139 0.97 -4.82 1.58
CA MET A 139 0.18 -4.83 2.80
C MET A 139 0.84 -5.77 3.82
N VAL A 140 1.16 -5.22 4.99
CA VAL A 140 1.48 -5.99 6.19
C VAL A 140 0.15 -6.46 6.78
N ALA A 141 -0.30 -7.64 6.36
CA ALA A 141 -1.59 -8.22 6.74
C ALA A 141 -1.47 -9.01 8.05
N ARG A 142 -1.58 -8.30 9.17
CA ARG A 142 -1.20 -8.81 10.51
C ARG A 142 -2.14 -9.87 11.06
N GLY A 143 -3.39 -9.92 10.59
CA GLY A 143 -4.37 -10.93 11.00
C GLY A 143 -3.86 -12.35 10.71
N ASP A 144 -3.82 -12.74 9.44
CA ASP A 144 -3.32 -14.06 9.04
C ASP A 144 -1.83 -14.24 9.35
N LEU A 145 -1.00 -13.20 9.21
CA LEU A 145 0.42 -13.31 9.54
C LEU A 145 0.63 -13.64 11.03
N GLY A 146 -0.18 -13.07 11.93
CA GLY A 146 -0.19 -13.35 13.36
C GLY A 146 -0.55 -14.79 13.72
N MET A 147 -1.18 -15.50 12.78
CA MET A 147 -1.47 -16.92 12.89
C MET A 147 -0.30 -17.80 12.42
N GLU A 148 0.44 -17.34 11.41
CA GLU A 148 1.46 -18.12 10.72
C GLU A 148 2.86 -17.99 11.34
N ILE A 149 3.16 -16.89 12.03
CA ILE A 149 4.43 -16.69 12.75
C ILE A 149 4.18 -16.44 14.24
N PRO A 150 5.17 -16.68 15.13
CA PRO A 150 5.02 -16.37 16.55
C PRO A 150 4.60 -14.91 16.76
N ILE A 151 3.57 -14.69 17.57
CA ILE A 151 2.92 -13.38 17.74
C ILE A 151 3.91 -12.30 18.19
N GLU A 152 4.87 -12.68 19.03
CA GLU A 152 5.94 -11.81 19.52
C GLU A 152 6.94 -11.40 18.43
N LYS A 153 6.89 -11.98 17.22
CA LYS A 153 7.74 -11.62 16.07
C LYS A 153 7.02 -10.75 15.04
N ILE A 154 5.72 -10.50 15.18
CA ILE A 154 4.94 -9.72 14.21
C ILE A 154 5.48 -8.30 14.06
N PHE A 155 5.86 -7.66 15.16
CA PHE A 155 6.42 -6.32 15.12
C PHE A 155 7.73 -6.25 14.30
N LEU A 156 8.56 -7.31 14.36
CA LEU A 156 9.80 -7.39 13.61
C LEU A 156 9.51 -7.49 12.11
N ALA A 157 8.58 -8.39 11.73
CA ALA A 157 8.18 -8.56 10.34
C ALA A 157 7.60 -7.25 9.77
N GLN A 158 6.71 -6.58 10.51
CA GLN A 158 6.15 -5.27 10.13
C GLN A 158 7.25 -4.25 9.86
N LYS A 159 8.15 -4.02 10.84
CA LYS A 159 9.19 -2.99 10.73
C LYS A 159 10.14 -3.27 9.56
N VAL A 160 10.54 -4.52 9.36
CA VAL A 160 11.42 -4.90 8.26
C VAL A 160 10.75 -4.70 6.90
N MET A 161 9.48 -5.12 6.76
CA MET A 161 8.74 -4.95 5.50
C MET A 161 8.54 -3.48 5.16
N ILE A 162 8.11 -2.66 6.14
CA ILE A 162 7.94 -1.21 5.95
C ILE A 162 9.27 -0.56 5.54
N TYR A 163 10.36 -0.87 6.26
CA TYR A 163 11.69 -0.34 5.96
C TYR A 163 12.13 -0.65 4.51
N LYS A 164 12.00 -1.90 4.08
CA LYS A 164 12.36 -2.33 2.72
C LYS A 164 11.48 -1.69 1.65
N CYS A 165 10.17 -1.56 1.89
CA CYS A 165 9.26 -0.81 1.02
C CYS A 165 9.68 0.65 0.85
N ASN A 166 10.06 1.31 1.96
CA ASN A 166 10.51 2.69 1.96
C ASN A 166 11.77 2.90 1.12
N ILE A 167 12.75 1.99 1.23
CA ILE A 167 13.98 2.03 0.40
C ILE A 167 13.64 1.91 -1.09
N GLN A 168 12.74 1.01 -1.45
CA GLN A 168 12.33 0.78 -2.84
C GLN A 168 11.36 1.86 -3.35
N GLY A 169 10.82 2.72 -2.48
CA GLY A 169 9.78 3.69 -2.84
C GLY A 169 8.47 3.03 -3.26
N LYS A 170 8.17 1.85 -2.73
CA LYS A 170 6.91 1.16 -2.94
C LYS A 170 5.99 1.41 -1.75
N PRO A 171 4.71 1.76 -1.98
CA PRO A 171 3.79 2.10 -0.91
C PRO A 171 3.49 0.86 -0.06
N VAL A 172 3.44 1.06 1.25
CA VAL A 172 3.15 -0.01 2.22
C VAL A 172 1.98 0.37 3.12
N VAL A 173 1.11 -0.60 3.36
CA VAL A 173 -0.09 -0.47 4.19
C VAL A 173 0.07 -1.34 5.43
N THR A 174 -0.14 -0.76 6.60
CA THR A 174 -0.28 -1.53 7.84
C THR A 174 -1.75 -1.82 8.07
N ALA A 175 -2.09 -3.11 8.21
CA ALA A 175 -3.47 -3.56 8.19
C ALA A 175 -3.83 -4.44 9.39
N THR A 176 -5.15 -4.58 9.58
CA THR A 176 -5.83 -5.47 10.52
C THR A 176 -5.70 -5.07 11.98
N GLN A 177 -6.84 -5.02 12.68
CA GLN A 177 -6.96 -4.79 14.12
C GLN A 177 -6.26 -3.52 14.64
N MET A 178 -6.19 -2.46 13.82
CA MET A 178 -5.53 -1.22 14.23
C MET A 178 -6.34 -0.47 15.29
N LEU A 179 -7.67 -0.47 15.17
CA LEU A 179 -8.61 0.12 16.13
C LEU A 179 -9.74 -0.86 16.48
N GLU A 180 -9.44 -2.15 16.58
CA GLU A 180 -10.41 -3.27 16.66
C GLU A 180 -11.53 -3.05 17.69
N SER A 181 -11.20 -2.55 18.88
CA SER A 181 -12.20 -2.30 19.92
C SER A 181 -13.29 -1.32 19.49
N MET A 182 -13.00 -0.46 18.50
CA MET A 182 -13.96 0.51 17.95
C MET A 182 -15.09 -0.12 17.14
N ILE A 183 -15.05 -1.42 16.86
CA ILE A 183 -16.23 -2.17 16.37
C ILE A 183 -17.38 -2.06 17.37
N LYS A 184 -17.09 -2.11 18.68
CA LYS A 184 -18.10 -2.13 19.75
C LYS A 184 -18.03 -0.92 20.69
N SER A 185 -16.93 -0.17 20.67
CA SER A 185 -16.67 0.96 21.56
C SER A 185 -16.52 2.27 20.78
N PRO A 186 -17.01 3.42 21.29
CA PRO A 186 -16.78 4.72 20.65
C PRO A 186 -15.33 5.23 20.83
N ARG A 187 -14.49 4.53 21.60
CA ARG A 187 -13.10 4.92 21.85
C ARG A 187 -12.17 3.71 21.70
N PRO A 188 -10.99 3.89 21.08
CA PRO A 188 -10.01 2.83 21.00
C PRO A 188 -9.33 2.62 22.36
N THR A 189 -8.62 1.50 22.48
CA THR A 189 -7.71 1.28 23.59
C THR A 189 -6.44 2.14 23.43
N ARG A 190 -5.65 2.24 24.50
CA ARG A 190 -4.37 2.97 24.47
C ARG A 190 -3.34 2.21 23.62
N ALA A 191 -3.42 0.88 23.62
CA ALA A 191 -2.59 0.02 22.79
C ALA A 191 -2.89 0.24 21.30
N GLU A 192 -4.16 0.26 20.91
CA GLU A 192 -4.61 0.54 19.53
C GLU A 192 -4.16 1.92 19.04
N ALA A 193 -4.34 2.97 19.87
CA ALA A 193 -3.87 4.30 19.52
C ALA A 193 -2.33 4.35 19.33
N THR A 194 -1.60 3.64 20.19
CA THR A 194 -0.14 3.54 20.11
C THR A 194 0.31 2.71 18.90
N ASP A 195 -0.45 1.69 18.52
CA ASP A 195 -0.19 0.85 17.35
C ASP A 195 -0.30 1.65 16.04
N VAL A 196 -1.38 2.41 15.86
CA VAL A 196 -1.54 3.33 14.72
C VAL A 196 -0.40 4.34 14.65
N ALA A 197 -0.06 4.97 15.78
CA ALA A 197 1.04 5.93 15.83
C ALA A 197 2.37 5.28 15.44
N ASN A 198 2.70 4.11 15.97
CA ASN A 198 3.95 3.42 15.66
C ASN A 198 4.03 2.96 14.21
N ALA A 199 2.92 2.55 13.59
CA ALA A 199 2.91 2.22 12.16
C ALA A 199 3.31 3.44 11.30
N VAL A 200 2.83 4.63 11.66
CA VAL A 200 3.20 5.89 10.99
C VAL A 200 4.67 6.26 11.23
N LEU A 201 5.16 6.07 12.47
CA LEU A 201 6.56 6.32 12.83
C LEU A 201 7.53 5.34 12.17
N ASP A 202 7.11 4.08 11.98
CA ASP A 202 7.85 3.07 11.20
C ASP A 202 7.96 3.48 9.73
N GLY A 203 7.07 4.37 9.28
CA GLY A 203 7.07 4.93 7.93
C GLY A 203 6.09 4.25 7.00
N THR A 204 4.96 3.74 7.50
CA THR A 204 3.89 3.26 6.64
C THR A 204 3.36 4.38 5.73
N ASP A 205 2.82 4.03 4.56
CA ASP A 205 2.14 5.00 3.68
C ASP A 205 0.66 5.09 4.00
N CYS A 206 0.05 3.97 4.38
CA CYS A 206 -1.35 3.93 4.78
C CYS A 206 -1.56 3.05 6.01
N VAL A 207 -2.60 3.38 6.74
CA VAL A 207 -3.19 2.55 7.79
C VAL A 207 -4.57 2.11 7.32
N MET A 208 -4.99 0.91 7.70
CA MET A 208 -6.23 0.30 7.19
C MET A 208 -7.15 -0.12 8.32
N LEU A 209 -8.44 0.20 8.17
CA LEU A 209 -9.54 -0.33 8.97
C LEU A 209 -10.21 -1.48 8.22
N SER A 210 -10.63 -2.50 8.95
CA SER A 210 -11.28 -3.70 8.43
C SER A 210 -12.68 -3.84 9.02
N GLY A 211 -12.82 -4.60 10.12
CA GLY A 211 -14.11 -4.78 10.80
C GLY A 211 -14.66 -3.48 11.35
N GLU A 212 -13.79 -2.56 11.77
CA GLU A 212 -14.13 -1.26 12.37
C GLU A 212 -15.03 -0.42 11.48
N THR A 213 -14.84 -0.48 10.15
CA THR A 213 -15.64 0.27 9.17
C THR A 213 -16.62 -0.59 8.40
N ALA A 214 -16.32 -1.88 8.19
CA ALA A 214 -17.18 -2.77 7.42
C ALA A 214 -18.43 -3.19 8.18
N ALA A 215 -18.32 -3.42 9.49
CA ALA A 215 -19.41 -3.92 10.34
C ALA A 215 -19.42 -3.32 11.76
N GLY A 216 -18.61 -2.30 12.02
CA GLY A 216 -18.50 -1.65 13.32
C GLY A 216 -19.66 -0.69 13.61
N ALA A 217 -19.91 -0.46 14.90
CA ALA A 217 -20.93 0.49 15.35
C ALA A 217 -20.50 1.97 15.19
N TYR A 218 -19.21 2.23 14.99
CA TYR A 218 -18.64 3.60 14.98
C TYR A 218 -17.71 3.86 13.78
N PRO A 219 -18.12 3.58 12.53
CA PRO A 219 -17.22 3.61 11.36
C PRO A 219 -16.64 5.01 11.08
N GLU A 220 -17.45 6.06 11.14
CA GLU A 220 -16.99 7.44 10.93
C GLU A 220 -16.01 7.88 12.04
N LEU A 221 -16.32 7.52 13.29
CA LEU A 221 -15.49 7.89 14.43
C LEU A 221 -14.16 7.14 14.43
N ALA A 222 -14.13 5.89 13.96
CA ALA A 222 -12.90 5.13 13.76
C ALA A 222 -11.99 5.84 12.75
N VAL A 223 -12.52 6.24 11.58
CA VAL A 223 -11.76 7.01 10.57
C VAL A 223 -11.24 8.33 11.13
N ARG A 224 -12.09 9.12 11.80
CA ARG A 224 -11.68 10.40 12.40
C ARG A 224 -10.62 10.22 13.49
N THR A 225 -10.71 9.16 14.27
CA THR A 225 -9.75 8.85 15.34
C THR A 225 -8.40 8.42 14.75
N MET A 226 -8.42 7.53 13.75
CA MET A 226 -7.23 7.12 13.01
C MET A 226 -6.52 8.34 12.39
N ALA A 227 -7.26 9.23 11.72
CA ALA A 227 -6.70 10.44 11.13
C ALA A 227 -6.02 11.35 12.16
N LYS A 228 -6.63 11.57 13.34
CA LYS A 228 -6.03 12.37 14.42
C LYS A 228 -4.73 11.77 14.94
N ILE A 229 -4.67 10.45 15.09
CA ILE A 229 -3.46 9.76 15.54
C ILE A 229 -2.36 9.87 14.48
N CYS A 230 -2.70 9.69 13.20
CA CYS A 230 -1.75 9.83 12.10
C CYS A 230 -1.14 11.23 12.05
N LEU A 231 -1.97 12.27 12.09
CA LEU A 231 -1.51 13.67 12.08
C LEU A 231 -0.54 13.95 13.24
N GLU A 232 -0.85 13.43 14.43
CA GLU A 232 0.01 13.66 15.58
C GLU A 232 1.34 12.92 15.45
N ALA A 233 1.33 11.65 15.03
CA ALA A 233 2.54 10.89 14.77
C ALA A 233 3.41 11.55 13.68
N GLU A 234 2.79 12.02 12.58
CA GLU A 234 3.47 12.73 11.49
C GLU A 234 4.16 14.02 11.96
N SER A 235 3.58 14.73 12.93
CA SER A 235 4.13 15.98 13.47
C SER A 235 5.41 15.78 14.29
N THR A 236 5.63 14.57 14.83
CA THR A 236 6.77 14.27 15.72
C THR A 236 8.04 13.83 14.96
N LEU A 237 7.95 13.59 13.66
CA LEU A 237 9.06 13.07 12.87
C LEU A 237 10.06 14.16 12.49
N ASP A 238 11.34 13.87 12.70
CA ASP A 238 12.42 14.64 12.09
C ASP A 238 12.61 14.19 10.63
N TYR A 239 11.92 14.87 9.72
CA TYR A 239 11.99 14.59 8.29
C TYR A 239 13.38 14.81 7.69
N GLY A 240 14.25 15.61 8.32
CA GLY A 240 15.64 15.77 7.90
C GLY A 240 16.43 14.48 8.10
N ILE A 241 16.25 13.82 9.26
CA ILE A 241 16.83 12.51 9.55
C ILE A 241 16.23 11.43 8.64
N VAL A 242 14.90 11.43 8.45
CA VAL A 242 14.22 10.46 7.58
C VAL A 242 14.76 10.55 6.15
N PHE A 243 14.83 11.77 5.59
CA PHE A 243 15.38 11.99 4.25
C PHE A 243 16.81 11.49 4.12
N LYS A 244 17.68 11.80 5.10
CA LYS A 244 19.08 11.37 5.09
C LYS A 244 19.21 9.85 5.07
N LYS A 245 18.46 9.14 5.92
CA LYS A 245 18.47 7.66 5.97
C LYS A 245 18.05 7.04 4.64
N ILE A 246 17.02 7.59 3.99
CA ILE A 246 16.56 7.09 2.68
C ILE A 246 17.64 7.34 1.62
N MET A 247 18.28 8.52 1.62
CA MET A 247 19.36 8.86 0.71
C MET A 247 20.59 7.94 0.85
N GLU A 248 20.92 7.46 2.06
CA GLU A 248 22.01 6.51 2.29
C GLU A 248 21.82 5.17 1.55
N THR A 249 20.57 4.83 1.22
CA THR A 249 20.21 3.58 0.52
C THR A 249 19.89 3.78 -0.96
N ALA A 250 19.88 5.03 -1.45
CA ALA A 250 19.51 5.34 -2.81
C ALA A 250 20.60 4.88 -3.81
N PRO A 251 20.24 4.42 -5.02
CA PRO A 251 21.19 3.89 -5.98
C PRO A 251 22.16 4.97 -6.47
N VAL A 252 23.42 4.60 -6.77
CA VAL A 252 24.42 5.49 -7.37
C VAL A 252 25.06 4.76 -8.57
N PRO A 253 24.95 5.28 -9.81
CA PRO A 253 24.25 6.52 -10.18
C PRO A 253 22.71 6.39 -10.12
N MET A 254 22.04 7.47 -9.74
CA MET A 254 20.56 7.56 -9.80
C MET A 254 20.08 7.75 -11.23
N SER A 255 18.84 7.33 -11.51
CA SER A 255 18.15 7.77 -12.72
C SER A 255 17.94 9.30 -12.71
N PRO A 256 17.83 9.97 -13.88
CA PRO A 256 17.59 11.41 -13.93
C PRO A 256 16.34 11.85 -13.15
N LEU A 257 15.27 11.05 -13.21
CA LEU A 257 14.01 11.37 -12.53
C LEU A 257 14.12 11.24 -11.01
N GLU A 258 14.81 10.21 -10.52
CA GLU A 258 15.04 10.00 -9.09
C GLU A 258 16.01 11.03 -8.50
N SER A 259 17.03 11.41 -9.25
CA SER A 259 17.96 12.51 -8.90
C SER A 259 17.21 13.84 -8.75
N LEU A 260 16.26 14.14 -9.65
CA LEU A 260 15.43 15.33 -9.54
C LEU A 260 14.41 15.26 -8.40
N ALA A 261 13.79 14.10 -8.17
CA ALA A 261 12.83 13.93 -7.08
C ALA A 261 13.49 14.14 -5.71
N SER A 262 14.65 13.51 -5.47
CA SER A 262 15.44 13.72 -4.25
C SER A 262 15.92 15.16 -4.10
N SER A 263 16.36 15.77 -5.20
CA SER A 263 16.78 17.18 -5.23
C SER A 263 15.63 18.14 -4.93
N ALA A 264 14.41 17.85 -5.40
CA ALA A 264 13.22 18.66 -5.10
C ALA A 264 12.89 18.62 -3.61
N VAL A 265 12.94 17.44 -2.98
CA VAL A 265 12.75 17.31 -1.52
C VAL A 265 13.85 18.05 -0.75
N ARG A 266 15.12 17.90 -1.16
CA ARG A 266 16.24 18.63 -0.56
C ARG A 266 16.09 20.15 -0.68
N THR A 267 15.60 20.61 -1.83
CA THR A 267 15.34 22.04 -2.09
C THR A 267 14.20 22.53 -1.22
N ALA A 268 13.11 21.76 -1.09
CA ALA A 268 11.98 22.11 -0.25
C ALA A 268 12.38 22.23 1.23
N ASN A 269 13.19 21.29 1.72
CA ASN A 269 13.72 21.33 3.08
C ASN A 269 14.62 22.56 3.31
N SER A 270 15.52 22.85 2.36
CA SER A 270 16.45 23.99 2.46
C SER A 270 15.73 25.34 2.37
N ALA A 271 14.76 25.46 1.49
CA ALA A 271 13.98 26.68 1.26
C ALA A 271 12.83 26.85 2.26
N ARG A 272 12.60 25.87 3.15
CA ARG A 272 11.43 25.81 4.05
C ARG A 272 10.11 26.00 3.28
N ALA A 273 9.99 25.30 2.15
CA ALA A 273 8.84 25.42 1.27
C ALA A 273 7.56 24.92 1.95
N ALA A 274 6.47 25.66 1.76
CA ALA A 274 5.15 25.30 2.27
C ALA A 274 4.51 24.15 1.48
N LEU A 275 4.99 23.90 0.26
CA LEU A 275 4.43 22.89 -0.64
C LEU A 275 5.49 22.40 -1.64
N ILE A 276 5.43 21.13 -2.00
CA ILE A 276 6.02 20.62 -3.24
C ILE A 276 4.90 20.42 -4.27
N LEU A 277 5.02 21.07 -5.42
CA LEU A 277 4.10 20.94 -6.54
C LEU A 277 4.73 20.05 -7.61
N VAL A 278 4.04 18.98 -8.00
CA VAL A 278 4.53 18.06 -9.02
C VAL A 278 3.52 17.97 -10.15
N LEU A 279 3.92 18.41 -11.35
CA LEU A 279 3.14 18.14 -12.55
C LEU A 279 3.50 16.75 -13.07
N THR A 280 2.51 15.88 -13.20
CA THR A 280 2.74 14.50 -13.63
C THR A 280 1.64 14.02 -14.57
N ARG A 281 1.98 13.10 -15.47
CA ARG A 281 1.00 12.45 -16.36
C ARG A 281 0.66 11.05 -15.86
N GLY A 282 1.70 10.22 -15.68
CA GLY A 282 1.57 8.84 -15.17
C GLY A 282 1.75 8.67 -13.65
N GLY A 283 1.96 9.76 -12.89
CA GLY A 283 2.15 9.72 -11.43
C GLY A 283 3.57 9.38 -10.95
N SER A 284 4.43 8.78 -11.80
CA SER A 284 5.75 8.26 -11.38
C SER A 284 6.64 9.31 -10.72
N THR A 285 6.65 10.55 -11.22
CA THR A 285 7.43 11.64 -10.62
C THR A 285 6.98 11.94 -9.19
N ALA A 286 5.67 12.04 -8.96
CA ALA A 286 5.13 12.34 -7.64
C ALA A 286 5.42 11.19 -6.66
N LYS A 287 5.29 9.94 -7.10
CA LYS A 287 5.65 8.75 -6.32
C LYS A 287 7.12 8.76 -5.89
N LEU A 288 8.04 9.15 -6.79
CA LEU A 288 9.46 9.29 -6.46
C LEU A 288 9.73 10.45 -5.49
N VAL A 289 8.99 11.55 -5.56
CA VAL A 289 9.10 12.62 -4.55
C VAL A 289 8.63 12.10 -3.19
N ALA A 290 7.50 11.38 -3.14
CA ALA A 290 6.97 10.77 -1.91
C ALA A 290 7.93 9.74 -1.29
N LYS A 291 8.66 8.97 -2.11
CA LYS A 291 9.71 8.04 -1.64
C LYS A 291 10.69 8.70 -0.67
N TYR A 292 11.06 9.96 -0.90
CA TYR A 292 12.02 10.69 -0.07
C TYR A 292 11.41 11.36 1.17
N ARG A 293 10.11 11.10 1.45
CA ARG A 293 9.38 11.49 2.67
C ARG A 293 9.60 12.97 3.06
N PRO A 294 9.22 13.94 2.21
CA PRO A 294 9.23 15.34 2.61
C PRO A 294 8.28 15.56 3.80
N GLY A 295 8.64 16.46 4.72
CA GLY A 295 7.75 16.90 5.81
C GLY A 295 6.69 17.91 5.37
N THR A 296 6.71 18.31 4.10
CA THR A 296 5.78 19.25 3.47
C THR A 296 4.85 18.49 2.53
N PRO A 297 3.56 18.89 2.39
CA PRO A 297 2.64 18.24 1.48
C PRO A 297 3.12 18.27 0.03
N ILE A 298 2.73 17.26 -0.75
CA ILE A 298 3.05 17.13 -2.18
C ILE A 298 1.76 17.24 -2.98
N LEU A 299 1.52 18.38 -3.62
CA LEU A 299 0.42 18.55 -4.56
C LEU A 299 0.78 17.89 -5.90
N SER A 300 0.20 16.74 -6.17
CA SER A 300 0.39 16.00 -7.42
C SER A 300 -0.69 16.38 -8.42
N VAL A 301 -0.33 17.23 -9.37
CA VAL A 301 -1.24 17.68 -10.43
C VAL A 301 -1.13 16.68 -11.59
N VAL A 302 -2.16 15.85 -11.73
CA VAL A 302 -2.28 14.91 -12.83
C VAL A 302 -2.83 15.65 -14.04
N VAL A 303 -1.99 15.81 -15.06
CA VAL A 303 -2.33 16.49 -16.32
C VAL A 303 -2.72 15.44 -17.33
N PRO A 304 -4.00 15.37 -17.75
CA PRO A 304 -4.43 14.36 -18.71
C PRO A 304 -3.75 14.56 -20.08
N GLU A 305 -3.34 13.46 -20.71
CA GLU A 305 -2.90 13.48 -22.12
C GLU A 305 -4.12 13.40 -23.03
N ILE A 306 -4.35 14.47 -23.80
CA ILE A 306 -5.31 14.45 -24.90
C ILE A 306 -4.57 13.98 -26.16
N LYS A 307 -4.99 12.86 -26.72
CA LYS A 307 -4.53 12.37 -28.02
C LYS A 307 -5.65 12.58 -29.03
N THR A 308 -5.39 13.41 -30.02
CA THR A 308 -6.27 13.60 -31.18
C THR A 308 -5.67 12.89 -32.38
N ASP A 309 -6.37 11.94 -32.96
CA ASP A 309 -6.18 11.62 -34.37
C ASP A 309 -7.20 12.43 -35.20
N SER A 310 -7.09 12.40 -36.53
CA SER A 310 -7.82 13.30 -37.43
C SER A 310 -9.36 13.24 -37.32
N PHE A 311 -9.89 12.24 -36.60
CA PHE A 311 -11.33 11.98 -36.48
C PHE A 311 -11.81 11.67 -35.05
N ASP A 312 -10.94 11.21 -34.14
CA ASP A 312 -11.27 10.91 -32.75
C ASP A 312 -10.31 11.60 -31.76
N TRP A 313 -10.82 11.89 -30.56
CA TRP A 313 -10.01 12.35 -29.43
C TRP A 313 -10.16 11.41 -28.25
N SER A 314 -9.07 11.19 -27.52
CA SER A 314 -9.04 10.40 -26.29
C SER A 314 -8.29 11.16 -25.21
N CYS A 315 -8.73 11.01 -23.96
CA CYS A 315 -8.10 11.61 -22.79
C CYS A 315 -7.54 10.50 -21.90
N SER A 316 -6.35 10.68 -21.34
CA SER A 316 -5.77 9.70 -20.42
C SER A 316 -6.62 9.54 -19.16
N ASP A 317 -6.59 8.34 -18.58
CA ASP A 317 -7.32 7.95 -17.38
C ASP A 317 -6.90 8.77 -16.15
N GLU A 318 -7.84 8.94 -15.22
CA GLU A 318 -7.66 9.54 -13.90
C GLU A 318 -6.99 8.58 -12.89
N SER A 319 -6.78 7.32 -13.27
CA SER A 319 -6.12 6.31 -12.42
C SER A 319 -4.77 6.76 -11.82
N PRO A 320 -3.90 7.57 -12.47
CA PRO A 320 -2.70 8.07 -11.81
C PRO A 320 -3.00 8.92 -10.56
N ALA A 321 -4.11 9.66 -10.55
CA ALA A 321 -4.55 10.44 -9.40
C ALA A 321 -5.05 9.51 -8.28
N ARG A 322 -5.91 8.53 -8.61
CA ARG A 322 -6.42 7.55 -7.63
C ARG A 322 -5.30 6.68 -7.05
N HIS A 323 -4.36 6.23 -7.88
CA HIS A 323 -3.15 5.50 -7.46
C HIS A 323 -2.24 6.29 -6.53
N SER A 324 -2.29 7.62 -6.57
CA SER A 324 -1.46 8.45 -5.69
C SER A 324 -1.95 8.44 -4.24
N LEU A 325 -3.20 8.05 -3.99
CA LEU A 325 -3.80 8.05 -2.64
C LEU A 325 -3.15 7.06 -1.67
N ILE A 326 -2.40 6.06 -2.18
CA ILE A 326 -1.68 5.10 -1.33
C ILE A 326 -0.23 5.49 -1.03
N PHE A 327 0.21 6.68 -1.46
CA PHE A 327 1.55 7.19 -1.19
C PHE A 327 1.46 8.32 -0.17
N ARG A 328 2.29 8.27 0.87
CA ARG A 328 2.29 9.31 1.90
C ARG A 328 2.59 10.68 1.33
N GLY A 329 1.84 11.67 1.82
CA GLY A 329 2.06 13.09 1.50
C GLY A 329 1.54 13.52 0.13
N LEU A 330 1.15 12.60 -0.76
CA LEU A 330 0.55 12.95 -2.04
C LEU A 330 -0.90 13.44 -1.86
N ILE A 331 -1.17 14.63 -2.36
CA ILE A 331 -2.50 15.22 -2.50
C ILE A 331 -2.77 15.31 -4.01
N PRO A 332 -3.47 14.33 -4.61
CA PRO A 332 -3.71 14.35 -6.04
C PRO A 332 -4.80 15.35 -6.44
N VAL A 333 -4.57 16.07 -7.53
CA VAL A 333 -5.55 16.96 -8.18
C VAL A 333 -5.52 16.71 -9.68
N LEU A 334 -6.70 16.65 -10.30
CA LEU A 334 -6.84 16.59 -11.75
C LEU A 334 -6.84 18.01 -12.31
N SER A 335 -5.94 18.28 -13.26
CA SER A 335 -5.98 19.52 -14.03
C SER A 335 -7.03 19.41 -15.12
N ALA A 336 -7.71 20.52 -15.46
CA ALA A 336 -8.42 20.61 -16.71
C ALA A 336 -7.42 20.43 -17.87
N GLY A 337 -7.70 19.52 -18.81
CA GLY A 337 -6.85 19.32 -19.98
C GLY A 337 -6.87 20.58 -20.85
N SER A 338 -5.70 21.14 -21.19
CA SER A 338 -5.60 22.28 -22.10
C SER A 338 -5.38 21.77 -23.52
N ALA A 339 -6.29 22.12 -24.45
CA ALA A 339 -6.20 21.77 -25.88
C ALA A 339 -5.32 22.74 -26.69
N LYS A 340 -4.55 23.61 -26.02
CA LYS A 340 -3.78 24.69 -26.67
C LYS A 340 -2.47 24.22 -27.31
N ALA A 341 -2.03 25.03 -28.27
CA ALA A 341 -1.07 24.70 -29.33
C ALA A 341 0.42 24.62 -28.93
N SER A 342 0.81 24.90 -27.67
CA SER A 342 2.20 24.78 -27.21
C SER A 342 2.34 24.09 -25.83
N HIS A 343 3.38 23.26 -25.69
CA HIS A 343 3.66 22.52 -24.44
C HIS A 343 4.09 23.43 -23.26
N GLU A 344 4.58 24.64 -23.54
CA GLU A 344 5.09 25.57 -22.52
C GLU A 344 3.95 26.37 -21.87
N GLU A 345 3.05 26.97 -22.66
CA GLU A 345 1.90 27.71 -22.15
C GLU A 345 0.98 26.83 -21.30
N SER A 346 0.75 25.58 -21.73
CA SER A 346 -0.03 24.60 -20.98
C SER A 346 0.60 24.21 -19.63
N THR A 347 1.94 24.27 -19.53
CA THR A 347 2.66 23.99 -18.28
C THR A 347 2.50 25.14 -17.28
N GLU A 348 2.63 26.39 -17.74
CA GLU A 348 2.44 27.56 -16.88
C GLU A 348 1.00 27.68 -16.37
N GLU A 349 0.00 27.44 -17.24
CA GLU A 349 -1.41 27.38 -16.86
C GLU A 349 -1.64 26.32 -15.76
N ALA A 350 -1.05 25.13 -15.89
CA ALA A 350 -1.19 24.06 -14.91
C ALA A 350 -0.53 24.41 -13.56
N VAL A 351 0.62 25.10 -13.57
CA VAL A 351 1.25 25.60 -12.34
C VAL A 351 0.38 26.66 -11.67
N GLU A 352 -0.14 27.62 -12.42
CA GLU A 352 -1.00 28.67 -11.87
C GLU A 352 -2.29 28.10 -11.28
N PHE A 353 -2.97 27.20 -12.01
CA PHE A 353 -4.13 26.46 -11.50
C PHE A 353 -3.82 25.75 -10.18
N ALA A 354 -2.68 25.07 -10.11
CA ALA A 354 -2.28 24.31 -8.94
C ALA A 354 -1.93 25.21 -7.74
N LEU A 355 -1.30 26.37 -7.97
CA LEU A 355 -1.07 27.36 -6.93
C LEU A 355 -2.37 27.96 -6.40
N GLN A 356 -3.33 28.27 -7.29
CA GLN A 356 -4.65 28.73 -6.87
C GLN A 356 -5.41 27.67 -6.07
N HIS A 357 -5.35 26.41 -6.51
CA HIS A 357 -5.92 25.28 -5.78
C HIS A 357 -5.28 25.13 -4.40
N ALA A 358 -3.96 25.20 -4.32
CA ALA A 358 -3.21 25.11 -3.07
C ALA A 358 -3.63 26.21 -2.08
N LYS A 359 -3.75 27.46 -2.54
CA LYS A 359 -4.24 28.58 -1.73
C LYS A 359 -5.65 28.34 -1.23
N ALA A 360 -6.57 27.94 -2.11
CA ALA A 360 -7.97 27.69 -1.76
C ALA A 360 -8.13 26.57 -0.73
N ARG A 361 -7.23 25.58 -0.75
CA ARG A 361 -7.17 24.48 0.22
C ARG A 361 -6.39 24.81 1.49
N GLY A 362 -5.79 26.00 1.59
CA GLY A 362 -4.95 26.40 2.73
C GLY A 362 -3.62 25.64 2.82
N LEU A 363 -3.13 25.08 1.70
CA LEU A 363 -1.85 24.37 1.64
C LEU A 363 -0.65 25.34 1.53
N CYS A 364 -0.89 26.55 1.03
CA CYS A 364 0.09 27.64 1.02
C CYS A 364 -0.63 29.00 1.06
N LYS A 365 0.11 30.07 1.37
CA LYS A 365 -0.36 31.46 1.38
C LYS A 365 0.59 32.38 0.62
N ALA A 366 0.14 33.60 0.32
CA ALA A 366 0.98 34.62 -0.30
C ALA A 366 2.26 34.85 0.52
N GLY A 367 3.40 34.91 -0.17
CA GLY A 367 4.74 35.01 0.40
C GLY A 367 5.44 33.67 0.68
N ASP A 368 4.71 32.54 0.69
CA ASP A 368 5.33 31.23 0.88
C ASP A 368 6.18 30.82 -0.33
N ALA A 369 7.22 30.03 -0.09
CA ALA A 369 7.97 29.35 -1.14
C ALA A 369 7.33 27.99 -1.49
N VAL A 370 7.22 27.70 -2.78
CA VAL A 370 6.75 26.43 -3.33
C VAL A 370 7.84 25.85 -4.23
N VAL A 371 8.17 24.58 -4.07
CA VAL A 371 9.09 23.89 -4.97
C VAL A 371 8.27 23.18 -6.05
N ALA A 372 8.36 23.64 -7.29
CA ALA A 372 7.68 23.05 -8.42
C ALA A 372 8.62 22.13 -9.22
N LEU A 373 8.17 20.91 -9.51
CA LEU A 373 8.84 19.92 -10.33
C LEU A 373 7.96 19.57 -11.54
N HIS A 374 8.47 19.83 -12.75
CA HIS A 374 7.76 19.55 -13.99
C HIS A 374 8.72 19.31 -15.16
N ARG A 375 8.19 18.95 -16.33
CA ARG A 375 8.97 18.80 -17.58
C ARG A 375 8.74 19.98 -18.51
N VAL A 376 9.75 20.33 -19.29
CA VAL A 376 9.68 21.30 -20.40
C VAL A 376 10.46 20.69 -21.57
N GLY A 377 9.76 20.38 -22.66
CA GLY A 377 10.34 19.58 -23.75
C GLY A 377 10.89 18.26 -23.23
N THR A 378 12.19 18.01 -23.48
CA THR A 378 12.90 16.82 -22.99
C THR A 378 13.49 16.99 -21.58
N ALA A 379 13.64 18.24 -21.13
CA ALA A 379 14.23 18.58 -19.84
C ALA A 379 13.23 18.42 -18.68
N SER A 380 13.76 18.20 -17.49
CA SER A 380 13.00 18.18 -16.24
C SER A 380 13.59 19.23 -15.31
N ILE A 381 12.72 20.06 -14.71
CA ILE A 381 13.10 21.32 -14.07
C ILE A 381 12.55 21.36 -12.64
N ILE A 382 13.38 21.86 -11.72
CA ILE A 382 12.98 22.26 -10.37
C ILE A 382 12.98 23.79 -10.32
N LYS A 383 11.88 24.39 -9.88
CA LYS A 383 11.74 25.83 -9.65
C LYS A 383 11.36 26.10 -8.21
N ILE A 384 11.87 27.18 -7.63
CA ILE A 384 11.33 27.77 -6.41
C ILE A 384 10.44 28.93 -6.84
N ILE A 385 9.17 28.90 -6.44
CA ILE A 385 8.17 29.89 -6.80
C ILE A 385 7.69 30.55 -5.50
N THR A 386 7.75 31.88 -5.44
CA THR A 386 7.09 32.63 -4.38
C THR A 386 5.62 32.80 -4.73
N VAL A 387 4.74 32.35 -3.84
CA VAL A 387 3.30 32.46 -3.99
C VAL A 387 2.92 33.95 -3.95
N LYS A 388 2.28 34.45 -5.02
CA LYS A 388 1.83 35.85 -5.11
C LYS A 388 0.62 36.14 -4.24
#